data_AF-A0A183Q8A1-F1
#
_entry.id   AF-A0A183Q8A1-F1
#
_cell.length_a   1.000
_cell.length_b   1.000
_cell.length_c   1.000
_cell.angle_alpha   90.00
_cell.angle_beta   90.00
_cell.angle_gamma   90.00
#
_symmetry.space_group_name_H-M   'P 1'
#
loop_
_entity.id
_entity.type
_entity.pdbx_description
1 polymer ?
#
loop_
_entity_poly.entity_id
_entity_poly.type
_entity_poly.pdbx_seq_one_letter_code
_entity_poly.pdbx_strand_id
1 'polypeptide(L)'
;MGRPGMVPTTQKPRTVCGNYLRLLGQLDCEVSFHDSTFTGVCYITPADLNLLALDWFDRLHLADVPLNTVCHLMKQPHEPEAYSEELMTGFSTIFQPVLGQCTAMKATLRLKPGAKPVFRPKRPV
;
A
#
# COMPACT_ATOMS: atom_id res chain seq x y z
N MET A 1 2.84 -31.24 1.21
CA MET A 1 1.75 -30.39 0.67
C MET A 1 2.28 -29.72 -0.59
N GLY A 2 1.48 -29.70 -1.65
CA GLY A 2 1.91 -29.70 -3.06
C GLY A 2 2.84 -28.59 -3.54
N ARG A 3 3.54 -28.86 -4.66
CA ARG A 3 4.18 -27.85 -5.51
C ARG A 3 3.23 -27.53 -6.66
N PRO A 4 2.27 -26.59 -6.50
CA PRO A 4 1.41 -26.19 -7.59
C PRO A 4 2.27 -25.75 -8.78
N GLY A 5 1.88 -26.17 -9.98
CA GLY A 5 2.59 -25.81 -11.20
C GLY A 5 2.58 -24.29 -11.36
N MET A 6 3.76 -23.69 -11.40
CA MET A 6 3.92 -22.27 -11.69
C MET A 6 4.34 -22.10 -13.15
N VAL A 7 3.79 -21.10 -13.82
CA VAL A 7 4.23 -20.69 -15.15
C VAL A 7 5.16 -19.48 -15.05
N PRO A 8 6.10 -19.31 -15.99
CA PRO A 8 6.94 -18.12 -16.05
C PRO A 8 6.08 -16.85 -16.17
N THR A 9 6.56 -15.74 -15.60
CA THR A 9 5.92 -14.42 -15.73
C THR A 9 6.88 -13.38 -16.29
N THR A 10 6.36 -12.45 -17.08
CA THR A 10 7.11 -11.30 -17.61
C THR A 10 6.96 -10.04 -16.75
N GLN A 11 6.15 -10.11 -15.70
CA GLN A 11 5.87 -8.98 -14.82
C GLN A 11 7.12 -8.54 -14.05
N LYS A 12 7.28 -7.21 -13.93
CA LYS A 12 8.43 -6.59 -13.24
C LYS A 12 7.94 -5.53 -12.25
N PRO A 13 7.24 -5.93 -11.17
CA PRO A 13 6.76 -5.01 -10.16
C PRO A 13 7.94 -4.29 -9.47
N ARG A 14 7.67 -3.07 -9.00
CA ARG A 14 8.64 -2.25 -8.26
C ARG A 14 8.17 -2.02 -6.83
N THR A 15 9.10 -2.06 -5.90
CA THR A 15 8.88 -1.67 -4.51
C THR A 15 8.84 -0.15 -4.39
N VAL A 16 8.36 0.36 -3.25
CA VAL A 16 8.33 1.79 -2.93
C VAL A 16 9.72 2.44 -3.02
N CYS A 17 10.77 1.68 -2.70
CA CYS A 17 12.17 2.13 -2.81
C CYS A 17 12.70 2.15 -4.25
N GLY A 18 11.89 1.77 -5.24
CA GLY A 18 12.26 1.76 -6.66
C GLY A 18 12.99 0.51 -7.15
N ASN A 19 13.26 -0.45 -6.26
CA ASN A 19 13.87 -1.74 -6.63
C ASN A 19 12.84 -2.66 -7.28
N TYR A 20 13.30 -3.59 -8.11
CA TYR A 20 12.41 -4.63 -8.64
C TYR A 20 12.11 -5.68 -7.58
N LEU A 21 10.84 -6.05 -7.44
CA LEU A 21 10.42 -7.19 -6.65
C LEU A 21 10.60 -8.46 -7.51
N ARG A 22 11.41 -9.39 -7.02
CA ARG A 22 11.67 -10.66 -7.72
C ARG A 22 10.45 -11.55 -7.68
N LEU A 23 9.97 -11.98 -8.85
CA LEU A 23 8.93 -12.98 -9.00
C LEU A 23 9.54 -14.31 -9.47
N LEU A 24 9.07 -15.42 -8.92
CA LEU A 24 9.42 -16.79 -9.33
C LEU A 24 8.55 -17.27 -10.49
N GLY A 25 7.32 -16.77 -10.57
CA GLY A 25 6.35 -17.15 -11.56
C GLY A 25 4.97 -16.63 -11.20
N GLN A 26 3.98 -17.11 -11.93
CA GLN A 26 2.57 -16.88 -11.65
C GLN A 26 1.79 -18.20 -11.70
N LEU A 27 0.62 -18.22 -11.09
CA LEU A 27 -0.32 -19.32 -11.17
C LEU A 27 -1.75 -18.78 -11.14
N ASP A 28 -2.65 -19.46 -11.83
CA ASP A 28 -4.08 -19.20 -11.70
C ASP A 28 -4.57 -19.89 -10.41
N CYS A 29 -5.28 -19.15 -9.59
CA CYS A 29 -5.86 -19.65 -8.34
C CYS A 29 -7.30 -19.20 -8.21
N GLU A 30 -8.12 -20.07 -7.64
CA GLU A 30 -9.40 -19.67 -7.07
C GLU A 30 -9.14 -18.97 -5.73
N VAL A 31 -9.77 -17.82 -5.56
CA VAL A 31 -9.67 -16.96 -4.38
C VAL A 31 -11.07 -16.79 -3.84
N SER A 32 -11.25 -17.08 -2.56
CA SER A 32 -12.55 -16.99 -1.89
C SER A 32 -12.46 -16.29 -0.55
N PHE A 33 -13.50 -15.52 -0.25
CA PHE A 33 -13.72 -14.86 1.04
C PHE A 33 -15.23 -14.71 1.27
N HIS A 34 -15.75 -15.28 2.36
CA HIS A 34 -17.20 -15.45 2.59
C HIS A 34 -17.90 -16.06 1.37
N ASP A 35 -18.92 -15.39 0.85
CA ASP A 35 -19.73 -15.81 -0.29
C ASP A 35 -19.15 -15.32 -1.63
N SER A 36 -18.01 -14.62 -1.60
CA SER A 36 -17.34 -14.11 -2.80
C SER A 36 -16.22 -15.04 -3.23
N THR A 37 -16.31 -15.53 -4.46
CA THR A 37 -15.28 -16.38 -5.08
C THR A 37 -15.01 -15.92 -6.50
N PHE A 38 -13.73 -15.87 -6.87
CA PHE A 38 -13.32 -15.58 -8.24
C PHE A 38 -11.98 -16.27 -8.57
N THR A 39 -11.68 -16.44 -9.86
CA THR A 39 -10.36 -16.89 -10.31
C THR A 39 -9.47 -15.69 -10.61
N GLY A 40 -8.27 -15.68 -10.04
CA GLY A 40 -7.26 -14.64 -10.23
C GLY A 40 -5.87 -15.21 -10.49
N VAL A 41 -4.94 -14.33 -10.85
CA VAL A 41 -3.53 -14.68 -11.06
C VAL A 41 -2.72 -14.31 -9.83
N CYS A 42 -2.14 -15.29 -9.13
CA CYS A 42 -1.21 -15.05 -8.05
C CYS A 42 0.23 -14.98 -8.57
N TYR A 43 1.00 -13.98 -8.12
CA TYR A 43 2.42 -13.84 -8.41
C TYR A 43 3.25 -14.28 -7.21
N ILE A 44 4.15 -15.23 -7.41
CA ILE A 44 4.94 -15.81 -6.32
C ILE A 44 6.28 -15.08 -6.21
N THR A 45 6.62 -14.65 -5.00
CA THR A 45 7.90 -14.00 -4.69
C THR A 45 8.67 -14.83 -3.64
N PRO A 46 10.02 -14.87 -3.66
CA PRO A 46 10.78 -15.52 -2.60
C PRO A 46 10.89 -14.67 -1.32
N ALA A 47 10.40 -13.43 -1.35
CA ALA A 47 10.32 -12.59 -0.16
C ALA A 47 9.21 -13.08 0.78
N ASP A 48 9.39 -12.93 2.08
CA ASP A 48 8.32 -13.15 3.07
C ASP A 48 7.32 -11.99 3.00
N LEU A 49 6.45 -12.04 2.00
CA LEU A 49 5.58 -10.94 1.63
C LEU A 49 4.31 -11.48 0.98
N ASN A 50 3.17 -11.22 1.63
CA ASN A 50 1.85 -11.47 1.08
C ASN A 50 1.18 -10.13 0.82
N LEU A 51 0.86 -9.85 -0.44
CA LEU A 51 0.19 -8.64 -0.86
C LEU A 51 -1.11 -8.98 -1.57
N LEU A 52 -2.18 -8.31 -1.16
CA LEU A 52 -3.46 -8.32 -1.86
C LEU A 52 -3.58 -7.02 -2.63
N ALA A 53 -3.77 -7.12 -3.94
CA ALA A 53 -3.95 -5.95 -4.79
C ALA A 53 -5.39 -5.41 -4.68
N LEU A 54 -5.57 -4.12 -5.00
CA LEU A 54 -6.85 -3.43 -4.83
C LEU A 54 -7.97 -4.02 -5.68
N ASP A 55 -7.66 -4.55 -6.86
CA ASP A 55 -8.62 -5.23 -7.71
C ASP A 55 -9.19 -6.50 -7.07
N TRP A 56 -8.40 -7.21 -6.25
CA TRP A 56 -8.88 -8.34 -5.46
C TRP A 56 -9.64 -7.85 -4.22
N PHE A 57 -9.19 -6.74 -3.63
CA PHE A 57 -9.87 -6.11 -2.49
C PHE A 57 -11.32 -5.74 -2.84
N ASP A 58 -11.54 -5.17 -4.03
CA ASP A 58 -12.86 -4.82 -4.54
C ASP A 58 -13.71 -6.07 -4.86
N ARG A 59 -13.15 -7.06 -5.55
CA ARG A 59 -13.86 -8.31 -5.93
C ARG A 59 -14.29 -9.14 -4.73
N LEU A 60 -13.55 -9.07 -3.63
CA LEU A 60 -13.84 -9.78 -2.40
C LEU A 60 -14.68 -8.95 -1.41
N HIS A 61 -15.12 -7.74 -1.81
CA HIS A 61 -15.92 -6.86 -0.98
C HIS A 61 -15.27 -6.55 0.39
N LEU A 62 -13.94 -6.46 0.43
CA LEU A 62 -13.21 -6.27 1.69
C LEU A 62 -13.41 -4.88 2.29
N ALA A 63 -13.80 -3.89 1.48
CA ALA A 63 -14.17 -2.56 1.95
C ALA A 63 -15.45 -2.57 2.81
N ASP A 64 -16.35 -3.52 2.54
CA ASP A 64 -17.64 -3.64 3.21
C ASP A 64 -17.53 -4.38 4.54
N VAL A 65 -16.36 -4.93 4.85
CA VAL A 65 -16.09 -5.70 6.05
C VAL A 65 -15.23 -4.89 7.02
N PRO A 66 -15.57 -4.85 8.33
CA PRO A 66 -14.72 -4.22 9.32
C PRO A 66 -13.29 -4.75 9.24
N LEU A 67 -12.31 -3.84 9.14
CA LEU A 67 -10.89 -4.20 8.95
C LEU A 67 -10.36 -5.18 10.01
N ASN A 68 -10.87 -5.13 11.24
CA ASN A 68 -10.51 -6.05 12.32
C ASN A 68 -10.93 -7.52 12.08
N THR A 69 -11.89 -7.75 11.18
CA THR A 69 -12.36 -9.10 10.78
C THR A 69 -11.38 -9.75 9.80
N VAL A 70 -10.62 -8.94 9.06
CA VAL A 70 -9.61 -9.41 8.09
C VAL A 70 -8.19 -9.30 8.67
N CYS A 71 -7.92 -8.22 9.42
CA CYS A 71 -6.62 -7.88 9.99
C CYS A 71 -6.60 -8.08 11.52
N HIS A 72 -6.36 -9.31 11.96
CA HIS A 72 -6.24 -9.68 13.38
C HIS A 72 -5.06 -9.01 14.13
N LEU A 73 -4.16 -8.34 13.42
CA LEU A 73 -3.03 -7.61 14.01
C LEU A 73 -3.42 -6.24 14.54
N MET A 74 -4.57 -5.70 14.13
CA MET A 74 -5.07 -4.42 14.63
C MET A 74 -5.81 -4.62 15.94
N LYS A 75 -5.06 -4.66 17.05
CA LYS A 75 -5.64 -4.46 18.38
C LYS A 75 -5.86 -2.97 18.57
N GLN A 76 -7.10 -2.51 18.43
CA GLN A 76 -7.45 -1.16 18.85
C GLN A 76 -7.23 -1.09 20.37
N PRO A 77 -6.43 -0.16 20.90
CA PRO A 77 -6.40 0.11 22.33
C PRO A 77 -7.83 0.45 22.78
N HIS A 78 -8.22 -0.05 23.95
CA HIS A 78 -9.56 0.12 24.51
C HIS A 78 -9.89 1.61 24.71
N GLU A 79 -11.18 1.96 24.55
CA GLU A 79 -11.78 3.30 24.64
C GLU A 79 -11.35 4.29 23.53
N PRO A 80 -12.05 4.30 22.38
CA PRO A 80 -11.87 5.29 21.32
C PRO A 80 -11.95 6.74 21.82
N GLU A 81 -12.81 7.02 22.80
CA GLU A 81 -12.99 8.34 23.38
C GLU A 81 -11.73 8.79 24.14
N ALA A 82 -11.17 7.93 25.00
CA ALA A 82 -9.99 8.26 25.80
C ALA A 82 -8.76 8.56 24.93
N TYR A 83 -8.57 7.79 23.86
CA TYR A 83 -7.49 8.02 22.90
C TYR A 83 -7.68 9.31 22.10
N SER A 84 -8.92 9.64 21.74
CA SER A 84 -9.23 10.90 21.07
C SER A 84 -8.96 12.10 21.97
N GLU A 85 -9.32 12.05 23.25
CA GLU A 85 -9.02 13.13 24.21
C GLU A 85 -7.51 13.30 24.42
N GLU A 86 -6.76 12.20 24.52
CA GLU A 86 -5.30 12.24 24.63
C GLU A 86 -4.66 12.90 23.40
N LEU A 87 -5.11 12.54 22.19
CA LEU A 87 -4.62 13.15 20.95
C LEU A 87 -4.99 14.63 20.83
N MET A 88 -6.25 14.98 21.13
CA MET A 88 -6.73 16.37 21.11
C MET A 88 -5.98 17.23 22.12
N THR A 89 -5.62 16.66 23.27
CA THR A 89 -4.83 17.34 24.30
C THR A 89 -3.37 17.47 23.89
N GLY A 90 -2.73 16.39 23.43
CA GLY A 90 -1.31 16.35 23.06
C GLY A 90 -0.98 17.09 21.77
N PHE A 91 -1.92 17.17 20.83
CA PHE A 91 -1.74 17.74 19.49
C PHE A 91 -2.81 18.76 19.12
N SER A 92 -3.27 19.56 20.09
CA SER A 92 -4.34 20.55 19.91
C SER A 92 -4.21 21.41 18.65
N THR A 93 -3.00 21.81 18.27
CA THR A 93 -2.70 22.60 17.06
C THR A 93 -3.14 21.93 15.75
N ILE A 94 -3.13 20.60 15.66
CA ILE A 94 -3.52 19.84 14.46
C ILE A 94 -5.05 19.86 14.27
N PHE A 95 -5.79 19.94 15.37
CA PHE A 95 -7.26 19.88 15.39
C PHE A 95 -7.94 21.25 15.38
N GLN A 96 -7.17 22.32 15.26
CA GLN A 96 -7.73 23.65 15.09
C GLN A 96 -8.41 23.75 13.72
N PRO A 97 -9.56 24.44 13.59
CA PRO A 97 -10.29 24.64 12.33
C PRO A 97 -9.59 25.67 11.43
N VAL A 98 -8.27 25.58 11.30
CA VAL A 98 -7.43 26.43 10.46
C VAL A 98 -6.56 25.51 9.61
N LEU A 99 -6.23 25.93 8.38
CA LEU A 99 -5.14 25.28 7.65
C LEU A 99 -3.88 25.40 8.51
N GLY A 100 -3.26 24.27 8.86
CA GLY A 100 -1.99 24.26 9.57
C GLY A 100 -1.00 25.20 8.87
N GLN A 101 -0.49 26.19 9.61
CA GLN A 101 0.43 27.17 9.03
C GLN A 101 1.80 26.53 8.83
N CYS A 102 2.08 26.04 7.63
CA CYS A 102 3.46 25.92 7.16
C CYS A 102 3.98 27.34 6.92
N THR A 103 4.51 27.99 7.97
CA THR A 103 4.98 29.38 7.90
C THR A 103 6.29 29.54 7.15
N ALA A 104 7.02 28.44 6.95
CA ALA A 104 8.28 28.44 6.23
C ALA A 104 8.48 27.13 5.48
N MET A 105 8.46 27.21 4.15
CA MET A 105 8.99 26.17 3.28
C MET A 105 10.18 26.76 2.52
N LYS A 106 11.39 26.28 2.84
CA LYS A 106 12.61 26.65 2.11
C LYS A 106 13.24 25.40 1.51
N ALA A 107 13.02 25.19 0.22
CA ALA A 107 13.72 24.18 -0.55
C ALA A 107 14.89 24.83 -1.29
N THR A 108 16.12 24.38 -1.02
CA THR A 108 17.29 24.78 -1.80
C THR A 108 17.62 23.66 -2.77
N LEU A 109 17.33 23.86 -4.06
CA LEU A 109 17.71 22.92 -5.11
C LEU A 109 19.09 23.32 -5.64
N ARG A 110 20.07 22.42 -5.46
CA ARG A 110 21.40 22.57 -6.06
C ARG A 110 21.60 21.50 -7.12
N LEU A 111 22.04 21.93 -8.29
CA LEU A 111 22.52 21.00 -9.31
C LEU A 111 23.79 20.33 -8.80
N LYS A 112 23.89 19.02 -9.02
CA LYS A 112 25.17 18.32 -8.85
C LYS A 112 26.17 18.88 -9.87
N PRO A 113 27.47 18.98 -9.54
CA PRO A 113 28.50 19.33 -10.50
C PRO A 113 28.39 18.46 -11.77
N GLY A 114 28.40 19.08 -12.94
CA GLY A 114 28.28 18.37 -14.23
C GLY A 114 26.86 17.93 -14.62
N ALA A 115 25.81 18.41 -13.94
CA ALA A 115 24.43 18.13 -14.34
C ALA A 115 24.15 18.63 -15.77
N LYS A 116 23.63 17.74 -16.63
CA LYS A 116 23.21 18.07 -18.00
C LYS A 116 21.68 18.21 -18.05
N PRO A 117 21.12 19.23 -18.73
CA PRO A 117 19.69 19.35 -18.95
C PRO A 117 19.14 18.11 -19.68
N VAL A 118 18.01 17.59 -19.23
CA VAL A 118 17.29 16.50 -19.90
C VAL A 118 15.85 16.95 -20.09
N PHE A 119 15.38 16.98 -21.32
CA PHE A 119 13.96 17.22 -21.61
C PHE A 119 13.15 16.02 -21.12
N ARG A 120 12.20 16.26 -20.21
CA ARG A 120 11.24 15.23 -19.78
C ARG A 120 9.83 15.68 -20.18
N PRO A 121 9.11 14.88 -20.99
CA PRO A 121 7.73 15.20 -21.35
C PRO A 121 6.84 15.23 -20.12
N LYS A 122 5.76 16.02 -20.19
CA LYS A 122 4.75 16.16 -19.13
C LYS A 122 4.20 14.77 -18.77
N ARG A 123 4.13 14.45 -17.47
CA ARG A 123 3.44 13.24 -17.02
C ARG A 123 1.94 13.39 -17.32
N PRO A 124 1.28 12.41 -17.95
CA PRO A 124 -0.17 12.43 -18.13
C PRO A 124 -0.84 12.62 -16.76
N VAL A 125 -1.80 13.54 -16.72
CA VAL A 125 -2.70 13.74 -15.58
C VAL A 125 -3.93 12.88 -15.77
#